data_AF-A0A9Q0US61-F1
#
_entry.id   AF-A0A9Q0US61-F1
#
_cell.length_a   1.000
_cell.length_b   1.000
_cell.length_c   1.000
_cell.angle_alpha   90.00
_cell.angle_beta   90.00
_cell.angle_gamma   90.00
#
_symmetry.space_group_name_H-M   'P 1'
#
loop_
_entity.id
_entity.type
_entity.pdbx_description
1 polymer ?
#
loop_
_entity_poly.entity_id
_entity_poly.type
_entity_poly.pdbx_seq_one_letter_code
_entity_poly.pdbx_strand_id
1 'polypeptide(L)'
;MATPPVPLQLPPNFEANPPPMGPTPPPQPPGTDMTGICFRDQLWLNTYPLDRNLVFDYFALSPFYDWTCNNEQLRSQSIHPLDISHLLKMTGTEYMLIEVMEPHLFVFRKQKRDSAEKVTPMLTYYVLDGSIYQAPQLCSVFAARVVTYQRLLVLLHQSWRRLDTLILKMRALLLNQRLVKK
;
A
#
# COMPACT_ATOMS: atom_id res chain seq x y z
N MET A 1 -60.40 45.74 -13.13
CA MET A 1 -59.98 44.91 -14.28
C MET A 1 -58.54 44.52 -14.06
N ALA A 2 -58.29 43.25 -13.73
CA ALA A 2 -56.95 42.71 -13.47
C ALA A 2 -56.57 41.80 -14.64
N THR A 3 -55.49 42.13 -15.34
CA THR A 3 -54.88 41.28 -16.37
C THR A 3 -54.08 40.15 -15.71
N PRO A 4 -54.24 38.89 -16.13
CA PRO A 4 -53.53 37.77 -15.54
C PRO A 4 -52.07 37.71 -16.02
N PRO A 5 -51.12 37.18 -15.22
CA PRO A 5 -49.74 37.00 -15.66
C PRO A 5 -49.60 35.72 -16.51
N VAL A 6 -48.84 35.85 -17.60
CA VAL A 6 -48.48 34.77 -18.55
C VAL A 6 -47.48 33.81 -17.89
N PRO A 7 -47.59 32.47 -18.07
CA PRO A 7 -46.59 31.53 -17.56
C PRO A 7 -45.27 31.65 -18.33
N LEU A 8 -44.15 31.79 -17.61
CA LEU A 8 -42.82 31.66 -18.21
C LEU A 8 -42.56 30.19 -18.57
N GLN A 9 -42.58 29.89 -19.86
CA GLN A 9 -42.21 28.59 -20.40
C GLN A 9 -40.69 28.43 -20.31
N LEU A 10 -40.20 27.49 -19.49
CA LEU A 10 -38.80 27.10 -19.47
C LEU A 10 -38.43 26.33 -20.75
N PRO A 11 -37.27 26.60 -21.38
CA PRO A 11 -36.81 25.83 -22.54
C PRO A 11 -36.44 24.39 -22.14
N PRO A 12 -36.74 23.38 -22.97
CA PRO A 12 -36.47 21.99 -22.67
C PRO A 12 -35.07 21.62 -23.16
N ASN A 13 -34.03 21.98 -22.41
CA ASN A 13 -32.74 21.26 -22.46
C ASN A 13 -31.78 21.75 -21.37
N PHE A 14 -31.81 21.09 -20.22
CA PHE A 14 -30.68 21.07 -19.29
C PHE A 14 -30.26 19.60 -19.12
N GLU A 15 -29.72 19.01 -20.18
CA GLU A 15 -28.75 17.94 -20.00
C GLU A 15 -27.53 18.57 -19.34
N ALA A 16 -27.45 18.42 -18.01
CA ALA A 16 -26.29 18.77 -17.24
C ALA A 16 -25.13 17.86 -17.66
N ASN A 17 -24.30 18.34 -18.58
CA ASN A 17 -22.96 17.77 -18.75
C ASN A 17 -22.25 17.84 -17.38
N PRO A 18 -21.75 16.72 -16.84
CA PRO A 18 -20.96 16.76 -15.62
C PRO A 18 -19.68 17.59 -15.87
N PRO A 19 -19.20 18.35 -14.88
CA PRO A 19 -17.99 19.14 -15.02
C PRO A 19 -16.80 18.22 -15.33
N PRO A 20 -15.76 18.71 -16.02
CA PRO A 20 -14.60 17.89 -16.37
C PRO A 20 -13.95 17.43 -15.07
N MET A 21 -14.02 16.13 -14.79
CA MET A 21 -13.26 15.52 -13.72
C MET A 21 -11.79 15.87 -13.93
N GLY A 22 -11.17 16.47 -12.92
CA GLY A 22 -9.71 16.55 -12.83
C GLY A 22 -9.11 15.15 -13.00
N PRO A 23 -7.79 15.03 -13.27
CA PRO A 23 -7.18 13.75 -13.62
C PRO A 23 -7.49 12.72 -12.54
N THR A 24 -8.39 11.79 -12.84
CA THR A 24 -8.62 10.58 -12.06
C THR A 24 -7.27 9.88 -11.95
N PRO A 25 -6.81 9.54 -10.74
CA PRO A 25 -5.62 8.71 -10.59
C PRO A 25 -5.79 7.47 -11.48
N PRO A 26 -4.76 7.08 -12.25
CA PRO A 26 -4.88 5.95 -13.15
C PRO A 26 -5.35 4.71 -12.37
N PRO A 27 -6.30 3.92 -12.90
CA PRO A 27 -6.74 2.68 -12.28
C PRO A 27 -5.51 1.82 -12.00
N GLN A 28 -5.32 1.47 -10.73
CA GLN A 28 -4.08 0.85 -10.30
C GLN A 28 -3.98 -0.56 -10.89
N PRO A 29 -2.88 -0.89 -11.59
CA PRO A 29 -2.67 -2.23 -12.11
C PRO A 29 -2.58 -3.23 -10.93
N PRO A 30 -3.37 -4.33 -10.97
CA PRO A 30 -3.35 -5.35 -9.92
C PRO A 30 -1.94 -5.92 -9.73
N GLY A 31 -1.38 -5.80 -8.53
CA GLY A 31 -0.16 -6.51 -8.15
C GLY A 31 1.16 -5.76 -8.31
N THR A 32 1.15 -4.43 -8.46
CA THR A 32 2.39 -3.64 -8.32
C THR A 32 2.84 -3.64 -6.86
N ASP A 33 4.07 -4.07 -6.59
CA ASP A 33 4.67 -3.98 -5.26
C ASP A 33 4.89 -2.50 -4.90
N MET A 34 4.04 -1.96 -4.02
CA MET A 34 4.13 -0.57 -3.56
C MET A 34 4.87 -0.44 -2.21
N THR A 35 5.55 -1.49 -1.75
CA THR A 35 6.31 -1.44 -0.48
C THR A 35 7.52 -0.50 -0.54
N GLY A 36 7.97 -0.10 -1.73
CA GLY A 36 9.07 0.84 -1.95
C GLY A 36 8.67 2.32 -1.96
N ILE A 37 7.37 2.64 -1.86
CA ILE A 37 6.88 4.03 -1.92
C ILE A 37 6.32 4.48 -0.58
N CYS A 38 6.40 5.79 -0.31
CA CYS A 38 5.74 6.44 0.81
C CYS A 38 4.90 7.61 0.30
N PHE A 39 3.78 7.88 0.98
CA PHE A 39 2.91 9.02 0.69
C PHE A 39 2.82 9.94 1.91
N ARG A 40 2.90 11.24 1.69
CA ARG A 40 2.69 12.26 2.73
C ARG A 40 2.22 13.54 2.06
N ASP A 41 1.11 14.11 2.53
CA ASP A 41 0.63 15.42 2.12
C ASP A 41 0.76 16.41 3.28
N GLN A 42 1.75 17.29 3.19
CA GLN A 42 2.03 18.26 4.25
C GLN A 42 0.98 19.40 4.29
N LEU A 43 0.34 19.74 3.17
CA LEU A 43 -0.68 20.78 3.14
C LEU A 43 -1.93 20.32 3.88
N TRP A 44 -2.34 19.07 3.66
CA TRP A 44 -3.45 18.48 4.40
C TRP A 44 -3.16 18.41 5.90
N LEU A 45 -1.98 17.90 6.28
CA LEU A 45 -1.57 17.76 7.69
C LEU A 45 -1.42 19.10 8.44
N ASN A 46 -1.17 20.21 7.73
CA ASN A 46 -1.15 21.54 8.33
C ASN A 46 -2.56 22.13 8.53
N THR A 47 -3.55 21.61 7.80
CA THR A 47 -4.93 22.14 7.78
C THR A 47 -5.84 21.35 8.71
N TYR A 48 -5.68 20.02 8.75
CA TYR A 48 -6.56 19.11 9.47
C TYR A 48 -5.79 18.28 10.50
N PRO A 49 -6.37 18.04 11.69
CA PRO A 49 -5.78 17.13 12.67
C PRO A 49 -5.85 15.69 12.15
N LEU A 50 -4.80 14.92 12.40
CA LEU A 50 -4.77 13.49 12.09
C LEU A 50 -5.38 12.70 13.25
N ASP A 51 -6.71 12.58 13.26
CA ASP A 51 -7.51 11.84 14.24
C ASP A 51 -8.27 10.67 13.59
N ARG A 52 -8.96 9.85 14.38
CA ARG A 52 -9.74 8.71 13.90
C ARG A 52 -10.86 9.08 12.91
N ASN A 53 -11.36 10.31 12.94
CA ASN A 53 -12.45 10.75 12.09
C ASN A 53 -11.94 11.13 10.70
N LEU A 54 -10.77 11.79 10.63
CA LEU A 54 -10.22 12.34 9.39
C LEU A 54 -9.09 11.49 8.79
N VAL A 55 -8.54 10.52 9.53
CA VAL A 55 -7.47 9.64 9.03
C VAL A 55 -7.91 8.84 7.80
N PHE A 56 -9.19 8.47 7.70
CA PHE A 56 -9.70 7.79 6.50
C PHE A 56 -9.64 8.72 5.27
N ASP A 57 -10.05 9.98 5.42
CA ASP A 57 -10.01 10.95 4.34
C ASP A 57 -8.58 11.24 3.91
N TYR A 58 -7.65 11.35 4.87
CA TYR A 58 -6.23 11.46 4.59
C TYR A 58 -5.69 10.24 3.83
N PHE A 59 -6.04 9.02 4.28
CA PHE A 59 -5.64 7.78 3.64
C PHE A 59 -6.19 7.66 2.22
N ALA A 60 -7.40 8.16 1.96
CA ALA A 60 -8.04 8.13 0.64
C ALA A 60 -7.33 8.99 -0.42
N LEU A 61 -6.52 9.97 -0.01
CA LEU A 61 -5.66 10.77 -0.90
C LEU A 61 -4.44 9.99 -1.40
N SER A 62 -4.07 8.94 -0.67
CA SER A 62 -2.86 8.17 -0.98
C SER A 62 -3.02 7.34 -2.24
N PRO A 63 -1.92 7.04 -2.95
CA PRO A 63 -1.93 6.08 -4.05
C PRO A 63 -2.19 4.65 -3.57
N PHE A 64 -2.42 4.39 -2.27
CA PHE A 64 -2.76 3.05 -1.79
C PHE A 64 -4.27 2.80 -1.73
N TYR A 65 -5.06 3.86 -1.92
CA TYR A 65 -6.51 3.80 -1.82
C TYR A 65 -7.16 3.36 -3.13
N ASP A 66 -8.09 2.43 -3.02
CA ASP A 66 -8.82 1.85 -4.13
C ASP A 66 -10.24 2.42 -4.17
N TRP A 67 -10.53 3.20 -5.21
CA TRP A 67 -11.81 3.91 -5.34
C TRP A 67 -12.98 2.98 -5.69
N THR A 68 -12.70 1.70 -5.99
CA THR A 68 -13.72 0.68 -6.23
C THR A 68 -14.12 -0.06 -4.95
N CYS A 69 -13.52 0.29 -3.80
CA CYS A 69 -13.79 -0.40 -2.53
C CYS A 69 -15.18 -0.05 -1.94
N ASN A 70 -15.67 -0.93 -1.07
CA ASN A 70 -16.95 -0.77 -0.39
C ASN A 70 -17.02 0.53 0.43
N ASN A 71 -15.90 0.96 1.01
CA ASN A 71 -15.84 2.20 1.79
C ASN A 71 -16.17 3.43 0.94
N GLU A 72 -15.80 3.43 -0.34
CA GLU A 72 -16.13 4.52 -1.26
C GLU A 72 -17.63 4.58 -1.55
N GLN A 73 -18.25 3.40 -1.69
CA GLN A 73 -19.68 3.31 -1.91
C GLN A 73 -20.46 3.82 -0.69
N LEU A 74 -19.99 3.52 0.53
CA LEU A 74 -20.57 4.06 1.76
C LEU A 74 -20.39 5.58 1.84
N ARG A 75 -19.18 6.08 1.55
CA ARG A 75 -18.88 7.51 1.51
C ARG A 75 -19.77 8.26 0.53
N SER A 76 -19.97 7.69 -0.67
CA SER A 76 -20.87 8.24 -1.70
C SER A 76 -22.33 8.31 -1.27
N GLN A 77 -22.74 7.44 -0.34
CA GLN A 77 -24.07 7.42 0.26
C GLN A 77 -24.17 8.28 1.53
N SER A 78 -23.15 9.09 1.84
CA SER A 78 -23.04 9.87 3.09
C SER A 78 -23.10 8.99 4.35
N ILE A 79 -22.66 7.74 4.25
CA ILE A 79 -22.50 6.80 5.37
C ILE A 79 -21.03 6.79 5.76
N HIS A 80 -20.76 6.66 7.06
CA HIS A 80 -19.38 6.63 7.55
C HIS A 80 -18.61 5.46 6.89
N PRO A 81 -17.46 5.72 6.24
CA PRO A 81 -16.79 4.73 5.39
C PRO A 81 -16.28 3.50 6.16
N LEU A 82 -16.05 3.63 7.47
CA LEU A 82 -15.63 2.53 8.35
C LEU A 82 -16.80 1.92 9.15
N ASP A 83 -18.06 2.17 8.77
CA ASP A 83 -19.22 1.58 9.45
C ASP A 83 -19.32 0.07 9.17
N ILE A 84 -18.96 -0.71 10.19
CA ILE A 84 -18.93 -2.18 10.15
C ILE A 84 -20.32 -2.75 9.86
N SER A 85 -21.39 -2.12 10.34
CA SER A 85 -22.76 -2.64 10.21
C SER A 85 -23.23 -2.64 8.75
N HIS A 86 -22.70 -1.72 7.95
CA HIS A 86 -22.92 -1.68 6.51
C HIS A 86 -21.94 -2.57 5.76
N LEU A 87 -20.65 -2.54 6.11
CA LEU A 87 -19.62 -3.36 5.47
C LEU A 87 -19.93 -4.87 5.55
N LEU A 88 -20.49 -5.34 6.68
CA LEU A 88 -20.90 -6.75 6.84
C LEU A 88 -21.97 -7.22 5.83
N LYS A 89 -22.74 -6.29 5.25
CA LYS A 89 -23.79 -6.59 4.26
C LYS A 89 -23.27 -6.56 2.82
N MET A 90 -22.02 -6.17 2.63
CA MET A 90 -21.40 -6.00 1.31
C MET A 90 -20.41 -7.14 1.05
N THR A 91 -20.06 -7.33 -0.22
CA THR A 91 -19.01 -8.25 -0.66
C THR A 91 -18.05 -7.49 -1.57
N GLY A 92 -16.78 -7.85 -1.55
CA GLY A 92 -15.74 -7.14 -2.30
C GLY A 92 -14.61 -6.64 -1.41
N THR A 93 -13.89 -5.65 -1.90
CA THR A 93 -12.71 -5.10 -1.22
C THR A 93 -13.11 -4.00 -0.27
N GLU A 94 -12.58 -4.04 0.95
CA GLU A 94 -12.82 -3.04 1.98
C GLU A 94 -11.54 -2.76 2.79
N TYR A 95 -11.50 -1.58 3.38
CA TYR A 95 -10.49 -1.13 4.32
C TYR A 95 -11.09 -1.11 5.72
N MET A 96 -10.33 -1.62 6.70
CA MET A 96 -10.67 -1.51 8.12
C MET A 96 -9.54 -0.82 8.88
N LEU A 97 -9.91 0.01 9.84
CA LEU A 97 -8.98 0.62 10.79
C LEU A 97 -8.79 -0.34 11.98
N ILE A 98 -7.60 -0.91 12.10
CA ILE A 98 -7.26 -1.96 13.07
C ILE A 98 -6.71 -1.36 14.36
N GLU A 99 -5.75 -0.44 14.24
CA GLU A 99 -5.10 0.22 15.37
C GLU A 99 -5.22 1.72 15.24
N VAL A 100 -5.39 2.39 16.39
CA VAL A 100 -5.54 3.83 16.51
C VAL A 100 -4.75 4.30 17.73
N MET A 101 -3.67 5.04 17.48
CA MET A 101 -2.88 5.74 18.49
C MET A 101 -2.67 7.17 17.99
N GLU A 102 -3.67 8.01 18.25
CA GLU A 102 -3.67 9.40 17.77
C GLU A 102 -2.56 10.22 18.44
N PRO A 103 -1.89 11.14 17.71
CA PRO A 103 -1.92 11.35 16.25
C PRO A 103 -0.87 10.51 15.47
N HIS A 104 -0.13 9.64 16.17
CA HIS A 104 1.14 9.11 15.68
C HIS A 104 1.02 7.85 14.81
N LEU A 105 0.06 6.96 15.09
CA LEU A 105 -0.04 5.68 14.42
C LEU A 105 -1.49 5.30 14.14
N PHE A 106 -1.75 4.95 12.88
CA PHE A 106 -2.97 4.29 12.46
C PHE A 106 -2.63 3.11 11.56
N VAL A 107 -3.37 2.01 11.69
CA VAL A 107 -3.15 0.81 10.89
C VAL A 107 -4.40 0.49 10.09
N PHE A 108 -4.30 0.59 8.77
CA PHE A 108 -5.34 0.14 7.86
C PHE A 108 -5.06 -1.27 7.35
N ARG A 109 -6.10 -2.09 7.28
CA ARG A 109 -6.08 -3.40 6.63
C ARG A 109 -6.99 -3.38 5.42
N LYS A 110 -6.42 -3.62 4.23
CA LYS A 110 -7.19 -3.98 3.05
C LYS A 110 -7.51 -5.46 3.09
N GLN A 111 -8.78 -5.79 2.91
CA GLN A 111 -9.27 -7.16 2.94
C GLN A 111 -10.34 -7.35 1.87
N LYS A 112 -10.49 -8.61 1.43
CA LYS A 112 -11.58 -9.01 0.55
C LYS A 112 -12.60 -9.80 1.35
N ARG A 113 -13.83 -9.30 1.38
CA ARG A 113 -14.99 -9.93 1.99
C ARG A 113 -15.73 -10.77 0.96
N ASP A 114 -15.77 -12.08 1.19
CA ASP A 114 -16.58 -13.01 0.39
C ASP A 114 -17.99 -13.17 1.00
N SER A 115 -18.11 -13.06 2.33
CA SER A 115 -19.37 -13.09 3.08
C SER A 115 -19.26 -12.33 4.41
N ALA A 116 -20.34 -12.22 5.17
CA ALA A 116 -20.32 -11.57 6.50
C ALA A 116 -19.27 -12.18 7.45
N GLU A 117 -19.03 -13.49 7.35
CA GLU A 117 -18.08 -14.24 8.20
C GLU A 117 -16.74 -14.51 7.51
N LYS A 118 -16.72 -14.56 6.17
CA LYS A 118 -15.53 -14.91 5.39
C LYS A 118 -14.84 -13.68 4.85
N VAL A 119 -13.67 -13.40 5.42
CA VAL A 119 -12.80 -12.28 5.05
C VAL A 119 -11.37 -12.78 4.83
N THR A 120 -10.77 -12.40 3.71
CA THR A 120 -9.37 -12.66 3.38
C THR A 120 -8.56 -11.38 3.54
N PRO A 121 -7.66 -11.28 4.54
CA PRO A 121 -6.71 -10.17 4.65
C PRO A 121 -5.81 -10.13 3.41
N MET A 122 -5.58 -8.93 2.85
CA MET A 122 -4.75 -8.76 1.66
C MET A 122 -3.51 -7.96 1.96
N LEU A 123 -3.66 -6.70 2.38
CA LEU A 123 -2.55 -5.77 2.60
C LEU A 123 -2.76 -5.01 3.92
N THR A 124 -1.67 -4.57 4.53
CA THR A 124 -1.69 -3.70 5.70
C THR A 124 -0.94 -2.42 5.38
N TYR A 125 -1.43 -1.28 5.86
CA TYR A 125 -0.85 0.03 5.67
C TYR A 125 -0.67 0.71 7.01
N TYR A 126 0.48 1.34 7.19
CA TYR A 126 0.81 2.14 8.36
C TYR A 126 0.71 3.61 8.00
N VAL A 127 -0.01 4.38 8.81
CA VAL A 127 0.07 5.84 8.84
C VAL A 127 0.91 6.20 10.07
N LEU A 128 2.17 6.54 9.88
CA LEU A 128 3.15 6.86 10.91
C LEU A 128 3.55 8.33 10.81
N ASP A 129 3.17 9.13 11.81
CA ASP A 129 3.43 10.57 11.89
C ASP A 129 3.07 11.30 10.58
N GLY A 130 1.89 10.99 10.05
CA GLY A 130 1.37 11.51 8.78
C GLY A 130 1.97 10.89 7.51
N SER A 131 2.90 9.95 7.62
CA SER A 131 3.48 9.28 6.45
C SER A 131 2.85 7.90 6.26
N ILE A 132 2.41 7.57 5.05
CA ILE A 132 1.70 6.34 4.73
C ILE A 132 2.64 5.37 4.01
N TYR A 133 2.71 4.14 4.52
CA TYR A 133 3.54 3.05 3.99
C TYR A 133 2.75 1.76 3.87
N GLN A 134 3.00 0.99 2.82
CA GLN A 134 2.52 -0.39 2.75
C GLN A 134 3.43 -1.31 3.57
N ALA A 135 2.83 -2.09 4.48
CA ALA A 135 3.54 -3.12 5.21
C ALA A 135 3.95 -4.26 4.25
N PRO A 136 5.20 -4.74 4.31
CA PRO A 136 5.60 -5.91 3.53
C PRO A 136 4.83 -7.15 3.99
N GLN A 137 4.43 -7.98 3.03
CA GLN A 137 3.79 -9.26 3.33
C GLN A 137 4.76 -10.15 4.11
N LEU A 138 4.25 -10.91 5.08
CA LEU A 138 5.06 -11.81 5.90
C LEU A 138 5.90 -12.77 5.03
N CYS A 139 5.30 -13.31 3.95
CA CYS A 139 5.98 -14.13 2.96
C CYS A 139 7.15 -13.40 2.28
N SER A 140 6.99 -12.13 1.92
CA SER A 140 8.04 -11.31 1.31
C SER A 140 9.20 -11.06 2.28
N VAL A 141 8.92 -10.86 3.57
CA VAL A 141 9.95 -10.73 4.61
C VAL A 141 10.74 -12.01 4.76
N PHE A 142 10.08 -13.17 4.79
CA PHE A 142 10.76 -14.46 4.84
C PHE A 142 11.60 -14.72 3.59
N ALA A 143 11.06 -14.49 2.40
CA ALA A 143 11.77 -14.64 1.14
C ALA A 143 13.03 -13.77 1.09
N ALA A 144 12.94 -12.48 1.46
CA ALA A 144 14.08 -11.57 1.49
C ALA A 144 15.20 -12.04 2.45
N ARG A 145 14.82 -12.56 3.63
CA ARG A 145 15.78 -13.13 4.59
C ARG A 145 16.45 -14.38 4.03
N VAL A 146 15.69 -15.30 3.44
CA VAL A 146 16.22 -16.53 2.82
C VAL A 146 17.20 -16.19 1.70
N VAL A 147 16.87 -15.24 0.82
CA VAL A 147 17.77 -14.78 -0.25
C VAL A 147 19.07 -14.21 0.32
N THR A 148 18.99 -13.45 1.41
CA THR A 148 20.17 -12.89 2.08
C THR A 148 21.07 -13.98 2.64
N TYR A 149 20.51 -14.98 3.33
CA TYR A 149 21.26 -16.14 3.82
C TYR A 149 21.88 -16.96 2.68
N GLN A 150 21.13 -17.18 1.60
CA GLN A 150 21.62 -17.88 0.42
C GLN A 150 22.82 -17.16 -0.20
N ARG A 151 22.75 -15.83 -0.32
CA ARG A 151 23.85 -15.01 -0.85
C ARG A 151 25.10 -15.08 0.02
N LEU A 152 24.93 -15.02 1.34
CA LEU A 152 26.05 -15.19 2.29
C LEU A 152 26.70 -16.57 2.19
N LEU A 153 25.90 -17.65 2.08
CA LEU A 153 26.42 -19.00 1.90
C LEU A 153 27.24 -19.14 0.61
N VAL A 154 26.75 -18.56 -0.50
CA VAL A 154 27.49 -18.54 -1.77
C VAL A 154 28.84 -17.83 -1.61
N LEU A 155 28.87 -16.68 -0.95
CA LEU A 155 30.11 -15.92 -0.72
C LEU A 155 31.09 -16.67 0.18
N LEU A 156 30.60 -17.31 1.24
CA LEU A 156 31.43 -18.12 2.13
C LEU A 156 32.04 -19.32 1.39
N HIS A 157 31.24 -20.05 0.61
CA HIS A 157 31.73 -21.18 -0.19
C HIS A 157 32.76 -20.75 -1.25
N GLN A 158 32.54 -19.60 -1.91
CA GLN A 158 33.53 -19.04 -2.84
C GLN A 158 34.84 -18.66 -2.13
N SER A 159 34.75 -18.06 -0.94
CA SER A 159 35.92 -17.68 -0.14
C SER A 159 36.70 -18.90 0.33
N TRP A 160 36.01 -19.95 0.77
CA TRP A 160 36.61 -21.23 1.13
C TRP A 160 37.40 -21.84 -0.04
N ARG A 161 36.79 -21.92 -1.24
CA ARG A 161 37.49 -22.42 -2.44
C ARG A 161 38.73 -21.63 -2.82
N ARG A 162 38.69 -20.30 -2.62
CA ARG A 162 39.86 -19.43 -2.84
C ARG A 162 40.97 -19.77 -1.86
N LEU A 163 40.66 -19.97 -0.58
CA LEU A 163 41.63 -20.40 0.44
C LEU A 163 42.25 -21.76 0.10
N ASP A 164 41.44 -22.75 -0.28
CA ASP A 164 41.96 -24.07 -0.70
C ASP A 164 42.94 -23.96 -1.86
N THR A 165 42.60 -23.13 -2.86
CA THR A 165 43.46 -22.88 -4.02
C THR A 165 44.78 -22.21 -3.63
N LEU A 166 44.74 -21.24 -2.71
CA LEU A 166 45.94 -20.56 -2.22
C LEU A 166 46.84 -21.50 -1.41
N ILE A 167 46.25 -22.34 -0.56
CA ILE A 167 46.98 -23.34 0.23
C ILE A 167 47.69 -24.33 -0.70
N LEU A 168 47.01 -24.82 -1.75
CA LEU A 168 47.62 -25.71 -2.74
C LEU A 168 48.81 -25.05 -3.46
N LYS A 169 48.64 -23.79 -3.89
CA LYS A 169 49.72 -23.02 -4.55
C LYS A 169 50.92 -22.83 -3.63
N MET A 170 50.70 -22.49 -2.36
CA MET A 170 51.80 -22.35 -1.39
C MET A 170 52.53 -23.68 -1.16
N ARG A 171 51.80 -24.80 -1.02
CA ARG A 171 52.40 -26.13 -0.89
C ARG A 171 53.25 -26.48 -2.11
N ALA A 172 52.76 -26.23 -3.32
CA ALA A 172 53.51 -26.47 -4.56
C ALA A 172 54.78 -25.61 -4.65
N LEU A 173 54.70 -24.32 -4.30
CA LEU A 173 55.87 -23.44 -4.25
C LEU A 173 56.93 -23.92 -3.25
N LEU A 174 56.51 -24.33 -2.05
CA LEU A 174 57.41 -24.87 -1.03
C LEU A 174 58.09 -26.18 -1.47
N LEU A 175 57.37 -27.06 -2.16
CA LEU A 175 57.95 -28.29 -2.72
C LEU A 175 58.97 -27.98 -3.83
N ASN A 176 58.63 -27.07 -4.75
CA ASN A 176 59.55 -26.65 -5.81
C ASN A 176 60.82 -26.00 -5.25
N GLN A 177 60.71 -25.14 -4.23
CA GLN A 177 61.90 -24.56 -3.58
C GLN A 177 62.78 -25.60 -2.89
N ARG A 178 62.22 -26.70 -2.40
CA ARG A 178 62.99 -27.82 -1.83
C ARG A 178 63.70 -28.67 -2.88
N LEU A 179 63.14 -28.77 -4.09
CA LEU A 179 63.76 -29.51 -5.19
C LEU A 179 64.90 -28.74 -5.86
N VAL A 180 64.83 -27.41 -5.93
CA VAL A 180 65.89 -26.56 -6.49
C VAL A 180 67.12 -26.42 -5.57
N LYS A 181 66.97 -26.72 -4.27
CA LYS A 181 68.04 -26.66 -3.27
C LYS A 181 68.78 -28.00 -3.05
N LYS A 182 68.48 -29.04 -3.83
CA LYS A 182 69.20 -30.32 -3.87
C LYS A 182 69.94 -30.43 -5.19
#